data_AF-A0A6P3RPD1-F1
#
_entry.id   AF-A0A6P3RPD1-F1
#
_cell.length_a   1.000
_cell.length_b   1.000
_cell.length_c   1.000
_cell.angle_alpha   90.00
_cell.angle_beta   90.00
_cell.angle_gamma   90.00
#
_symmetry.space_group_name_H-M   'P 1'
#
loop_
_entity.id
_entity.type
_entity.pdbx_description
1 polymer ?
#
loop_
_entity_poly.entity_id
_entity_poly.type
_entity_poly.pdbx_seq_one_letter_code
_entity_poly.pdbx_strand_id
1 'polypeptide(L)'
;MLSILPKHVADEMLKDMKKDESQKDQQQFNTMYMYRHENVSILFADIVGFTQLSSACSAQELVKLLNELFARFDKLAAKYHQLRIKILGDCYYCICGLPDYREDHAVCSILMGLAMVEAIS
;
A
#
# COMPACT_ATOMS: atom_id res chain seq x y z
N MET A 1 6.42 10.71 -9.17
CA MET A 1 7.07 10.23 -7.92
C MET A 1 6.07 9.85 -6.82
N LEU A 2 5.01 10.62 -6.59
CA LEU A 2 4.02 10.32 -5.52
C LEU A 2 3.19 9.04 -5.73
N SER A 3 3.20 8.49 -6.94
CA SER A 3 2.51 7.22 -7.23
C SER A 3 3.26 5.99 -6.69
N ILE A 4 4.51 6.15 -6.24
CA ILE A 4 5.40 5.03 -5.85
C ILE A 4 6.11 5.32 -4.52
N LEU A 5 6.30 6.60 -4.16
CA LEU A 5 7.01 7.03 -2.95
C LEU A 5 6.13 7.95 -2.08
N PRO A 6 6.10 7.76 -0.75
CA PRO A 6 5.52 8.73 0.18
C PRO A 6 6.17 10.11 0.02
N LYS A 7 5.38 11.18 0.22
CA LYS A 7 5.83 12.57 0.03
C LYS A 7 7.13 12.90 0.76
N HIS A 8 7.22 12.54 2.04
CA HIS A 8 8.39 12.87 2.86
C HIS A 8 9.68 12.22 2.34
N VAL A 9 9.62 10.96 1.86
CA VAL A 9 10.76 10.27 1.25
C VAL A 9 11.13 10.90 -0.08
N ALA A 10 10.12 11.20 -0.92
CA ALA A 10 10.35 11.83 -2.22
C ALA A 10 11.03 13.21 -2.08
N ASP A 11 10.63 14.00 -1.08
CA ASP A 11 11.21 15.30 -0.80
C ASP A 11 12.67 15.21 -0.30
N GLU A 12 12.99 14.19 0.51
CA GLU A 12 14.35 13.94 0.98
C GLU A 12 15.27 13.47 -0.15
N MET A 13 14.81 12.50 -0.95
CA MET A 13 15.53 12.03 -2.15
C MET A 13 15.83 13.18 -3.12
N LEU A 14 14.86 14.06 -3.38
CA LEU A 14 15.04 15.22 -4.26
C LEU A 14 16.05 16.24 -3.70
N LYS A 15 16.15 16.38 -2.37
CA LYS A 15 17.15 17.25 -1.74
C LYS A 15 18.55 16.65 -1.84
N ASP A 16 18.69 15.35 -1.64
CA ASP A 16 19.98 14.66 -1.73
C ASP A 16 20.52 14.68 -3.16
N MET A 17 19.67 14.44 -4.17
CA MET A 17 20.07 14.52 -5.59
C MET A 17 20.58 15.91 -5.99
N LYS A 18 20.11 16.99 -5.36
CA LYS A 18 20.55 18.37 -5.65
C LYS A 18 21.87 18.75 -4.98
N LYS A 19 22.28 18.04 -3.93
CA LYS A 19 23.54 18.30 -3.22
C LYS A 19 24.75 17.65 -3.89
N ASP A 20 24.52 16.66 -4.76
CA ASP A 20 25.54 15.74 -5.29
C ASP A 20 26.00 16.05 -6.74
N GLU A 21 25.86 17.30 -7.22
CA GLU A 21 26.30 17.67 -8.58
C GLU A 21 27.83 17.52 -8.80
N SER A 22 28.61 17.35 -7.72
CA SER A 22 30.08 17.37 -7.73
C SER A 22 30.78 16.01 -7.52
N GLN A 23 30.05 14.89 -7.34
CA GLN A 23 30.64 13.55 -7.16
C GLN A 23 30.02 12.52 -8.13
N LYS A 24 30.54 12.47 -9.35
CA LYS A 24 29.97 11.64 -10.44
C LYS A 24 30.30 10.13 -10.43
N ASP A 25 31.08 9.60 -9.48
CA ASP A 25 31.70 8.26 -9.67
C ASP A 25 31.61 7.25 -8.51
N GLN A 26 30.69 7.37 -7.55
CA GLN A 26 30.51 6.31 -6.54
C GLN A 26 29.05 5.92 -6.31
N GLN A 27 28.68 4.74 -6.84
CA GLN A 27 27.54 3.90 -6.44
C GLN A 27 26.25 4.63 -6.01
N GLN A 28 25.66 5.38 -6.94
CA GLN A 28 24.48 6.22 -6.70
C GLN A 28 23.16 5.45 -6.42
N PHE A 29 23.20 4.13 -6.16
CA PHE A 29 22.02 3.26 -6.09
C PHE A 29 21.79 2.54 -4.75
N ASN A 30 22.55 2.82 -3.69
CA ASN A 30 22.43 2.07 -2.42
C ASN A 30 21.95 2.90 -1.20
N THR A 31 21.46 4.13 -1.39
CA THR A 31 20.92 4.91 -0.26
C THR A 31 19.55 4.36 0.15
N MET A 32 19.49 3.77 1.35
CA MET A 32 18.27 3.23 1.94
C MET A 32 17.60 4.27 2.84
N TYR A 33 16.38 4.68 2.49
CA TYR A 33 15.55 5.57 3.31
C TYR A 33 14.63 4.74 4.21
N MET A 34 14.88 4.76 5.52
CA MET A 34 14.13 3.97 6.51
C MET A 34 13.73 4.84 7.70
N TYR A 35 12.46 4.79 8.08
CA TYR A 35 11.91 5.53 9.21
C TYR A 35 11.17 4.57 10.13
N ARG A 36 11.39 4.73 11.44
CA ARG A 36 10.62 4.03 12.47
C ARG A 36 9.33 4.80 12.71
N HIS A 37 8.22 4.10 12.65
CA HIS A 37 6.90 4.63 13.00
C HIS A 37 6.32 3.82 14.15
N GLU A 38 5.82 4.52 15.16
CA GLU A 38 5.15 3.93 16.31
C GLU A 38 3.65 4.23 16.22
N ASN A 39 2.82 3.43 16.88
CA ASN A 39 1.36 3.61 16.94
C ASN A 39 0.70 3.65 15.55
N VAL A 40 0.89 2.55 14.81
CA VAL A 40 0.28 2.31 13.49
C VAL A 40 -0.46 0.97 13.51
N SER A 41 -1.44 0.81 12.63
CA SER A 41 -2.13 -0.46 12.42
C SER A 41 -1.98 -0.92 10.99
N ILE A 42 -1.66 -2.19 10.78
CA ILE A 42 -1.51 -2.78 9.44
C ILE A 42 -2.60 -3.84 9.28
N LEU A 43 -3.31 -3.78 8.15
CA LEU A 43 -4.30 -4.77 7.75
C LEU A 43 -3.78 -5.53 6.54
N PHE A 44 -3.87 -6.86 6.60
CA PHE A 44 -3.66 -7.78 5.48
C PHE A 44 -4.98 -8.49 5.18
N ALA A 45 -5.36 -8.55 3.91
CA ALA A 45 -6.52 -9.28 3.42
C ALA A 45 -6.12 -10.09 2.18
N ASP A 46 -6.32 -11.40 2.25
CA ASP A 46 -5.89 -12.37 1.23
C ASP A 46 -7.09 -13.14 0.67
N ILE A 47 -7.02 -13.50 -0.61
CA ILE A 47 -8.14 -14.20 -1.28
C ILE A 47 -8.01 -15.70 -1.02
N VAL A 48 -8.93 -16.23 -0.22
CA VAL A 48 -9.01 -17.67 0.02
C VAL A 48 -9.26 -18.41 -1.30
N GLY A 49 -8.42 -19.40 -1.60
CA GLY A 49 -8.58 -20.27 -2.78
C GLY A 49 -8.10 -19.65 -4.10
N PHE A 50 -7.34 -18.57 -4.06
CA PHE A 50 -6.87 -17.87 -5.26
C PHE A 50 -6.10 -18.75 -6.25
N THR A 51 -5.29 -19.70 -5.79
CA THR A 51 -4.57 -20.63 -6.69
C THR A 51 -5.54 -21.43 -7.57
N GLN A 52 -6.65 -21.91 -7.00
CA GLN A 52 -7.64 -22.66 -7.76
C GLN A 52 -8.39 -21.76 -8.74
N LEU A 53 -8.79 -20.57 -8.26
CA LEU A 53 -9.47 -19.55 -9.07
C LEU A 53 -8.61 -19.15 -10.28
N SER A 54 -7.38 -18.70 -10.03
CA SER A 54 -6.43 -18.27 -11.07
C SER A 54 -6.10 -19.38 -12.08
N SER A 55 -6.18 -20.66 -11.69
CA SER A 55 -5.98 -21.79 -12.60
C SER A 55 -7.17 -22.06 -13.53
N ALA A 56 -8.37 -21.58 -13.16
CA ALA A 56 -9.61 -21.78 -13.91
C ALA A 56 -9.99 -20.55 -14.77
N CYS A 57 -9.33 -19.42 -14.60
CA CYS A 57 -9.61 -18.16 -15.30
C CYS A 57 -8.57 -17.89 -16.39
N SER A 58 -8.97 -17.18 -17.46
CA SER A 58 -7.97 -16.54 -18.32
C SER A 58 -7.28 -15.39 -17.58
N ALA A 59 -6.06 -15.03 -18.02
CA ALA A 59 -5.32 -13.91 -17.44
C ALA A 59 -6.12 -12.58 -17.49
N GLN A 60 -6.88 -12.36 -18.55
CA GLN A 60 -7.68 -11.14 -18.71
C GLN A 60 -8.83 -11.09 -17.70
N GLU A 61 -9.52 -12.21 -17.48
CA GLU A 61 -10.62 -12.31 -16.50
C GLU A 61 -10.08 -12.13 -15.08
N LEU A 62 -8.95 -12.76 -14.77
CA LEU A 62 -8.30 -12.66 -13.46
C LEU A 62 -7.91 -11.22 -13.14
N VAL A 63 -7.27 -10.52 -14.09
CA VAL A 63 -6.88 -9.11 -13.92
C VAL A 63 -8.12 -8.22 -13.74
N LYS A 64 -9.18 -8.47 -14.51
CA LYS A 64 -10.44 -7.72 -14.37
C LYS A 64 -11.06 -7.90 -12.99
N LEU A 65 -11.15 -9.14 -12.51
CA LEU A 65 -11.66 -9.48 -11.19
C LEU A 65 -10.86 -8.79 -10.08
N LEU A 66 -9.53 -8.90 -10.12
CA LEU A 66 -8.65 -8.27 -9.13
C LEU A 66 -8.78 -6.75 -9.14
N ASN A 67 -8.83 -6.13 -10.33
CA ASN A 67 -9.00 -4.69 -10.44
C ASN A 67 -10.34 -4.22 -9.87
N GLU A 68 -11.44 -4.95 -10.11
CA GLU A 68 -12.75 -4.62 -9.56
C GLU A 68 -12.77 -4.75 -8.04
N LEU A 69 -12.19 -5.82 -7.49
CA LEU A 69 -12.08 -6.05 -6.06
C LEU A 69 -11.25 -4.95 -5.38
N PHE A 70 -10.03 -4.72 -5.88
CA PHE A 70 -9.13 -3.72 -5.29
C PHE A 70 -9.65 -2.30 -5.47
N ALA A 71 -10.40 -2.00 -6.53
CA ALA A 71 -11.08 -0.70 -6.65
C ALA A 71 -12.17 -0.50 -5.57
N ARG A 72 -12.86 -1.56 -5.14
CA ARG A 72 -13.78 -1.49 -4.00
C ARG A 72 -13.02 -1.29 -2.70
N PHE A 73 -11.93 -2.02 -2.49
CA PHE A 73 -11.09 -1.86 -1.31
C PHE A 73 -10.41 -0.49 -1.24
N ASP A 74 -10.01 0.10 -2.36
CA ASP A 74 -9.45 1.45 -2.40
C ASP A 74 -10.47 2.49 -1.93
N LYS A 75 -11.75 2.33 -2.27
CA LYS A 75 -12.84 3.21 -1.77
C LYS A 75 -13.03 3.06 -0.27
N LEU A 76 -13.00 1.83 0.24
CA LEU A 76 -13.09 1.57 1.69
C LEU A 76 -11.86 2.12 2.42
N ALA A 77 -10.67 1.96 1.85
CA ALA A 77 -9.42 2.47 2.40
C ALA A 77 -9.47 4.00 2.53
N ALA A 78 -9.98 4.70 1.51
CA ALA A 78 -10.21 6.14 1.59
C ALA A 78 -11.20 6.51 2.72
N LYS A 79 -12.29 5.74 2.88
CA LYS A 79 -13.31 5.96 3.92
C LYS A 79 -12.76 5.76 5.33
N TYR A 80 -11.91 4.74 5.54
CA TYR A 80 -11.36 4.37 6.85
C TYR A 80 -9.90 4.82 7.04
N HIS A 81 -9.50 5.86 6.30
CA HIS A 81 -8.19 6.50 6.44
C HIS A 81 -6.99 5.54 6.39
N GLN A 82 -7.04 4.60 5.47
CA GLN A 82 -5.97 3.65 5.21
C GLN A 82 -5.13 4.12 4.04
N LEU A 83 -3.81 4.08 4.20
CA LEU A 83 -2.86 4.19 3.10
C LEU A 83 -2.58 2.78 2.56
N ARG A 84 -2.90 2.55 1.28
CA ARG A 84 -2.49 1.31 0.60
C ARG A 84 -0.97 1.31 0.40
N ILE A 85 -0.29 0.24 0.80
CA ILE A 85 1.17 0.12 0.65
C ILE A 85 1.50 -0.47 -0.74
N LYS A 86 0.97 -1.67 -1.02
CA LYS A 86 1.14 -2.38 -2.29
C LYS A 86 0.05 -3.43 -2.43
N ILE A 87 0.05 -4.08 -3.58
CA ILE A 87 -0.62 -5.35 -3.83
C ILE A 87 0.49 -6.39 -4.02
N LEU A 88 0.39 -7.52 -3.33
CA LEU A 88 1.28 -8.67 -3.48
C LEU A 88 0.44 -9.85 -3.96
N GLY A 89 0.35 -10.03 -5.29
CA GLY A 89 -0.53 -11.04 -5.87
C GLY A 89 -2.00 -10.73 -5.58
N ASP A 90 -2.64 -11.63 -4.86
CA ASP A 90 -4.03 -11.56 -4.38
C ASP A 90 -4.19 -10.90 -3.01
N CYS A 91 -3.10 -10.64 -2.31
CA CYS A 91 -3.12 -9.98 -1.02
C CYS A 91 -3.18 -8.45 -1.16
N TYR A 92 -4.20 -7.86 -0.54
CA TYR A 92 -4.36 -6.43 -0.35
C TYR A 92 -3.91 -6.05 1.07
N TYR A 93 -3.02 -5.06 1.19
CA TYR A 93 -2.59 -4.59 2.49
C TYR A 93 -2.45 -3.07 2.58
N CYS A 94 -2.84 -2.55 3.73
CA CYS A 94 -2.90 -1.13 4.00
C CYS A 94 -2.52 -0.82 5.46
N ILE A 95 -2.19 0.44 5.70
CA ILE A 95 -1.74 0.94 7.00
C ILE A 95 -2.58 2.15 7.41
N CYS A 96 -2.89 2.22 8.70
CA CYS A 96 -3.53 3.34 9.35
C CYS A 96 -2.56 4.00 10.33
N GLY A 97 -2.64 5.32 10.47
CA GLY A 97 -1.68 6.10 11.27
C GLY A 97 -0.47 6.60 10.48
N LEU A 98 -0.45 6.42 9.15
CA LEU A 98 0.53 7.02 8.25
C LEU A 98 -0.12 7.55 6.96
N PRO A 99 0.41 8.61 6.34
CA PRO A 99 1.55 9.41 6.82
C PRO A 99 1.18 10.31 8.02
N ASP A 100 -0.11 10.53 8.23
CA ASP A 100 -0.64 11.34 9.31
C ASP A 100 -1.02 10.44 10.50
N TYR A 101 -0.45 10.74 11.66
CA TYR A 101 -0.80 10.07 12.91
C TYR A 101 -2.29 10.24 13.21
N ARG A 102 -2.86 9.20 13.80
CA ARG A 102 -4.22 9.21 14.33
C ARG A 102 -4.33 8.27 15.51
N GLU A 103 -4.96 8.73 16.58
CA GLU A 103 -5.15 7.97 17.81
C GLU A 103 -6.08 6.75 17.59
N ASP A 104 -7.05 6.87 16.68
CA ASP A 104 -8.03 5.83 16.37
C ASP A 104 -7.58 4.84 15.28
N HIS A 105 -6.27 4.77 14.97
CA HIS A 105 -5.72 3.95 13.89
C HIS A 105 -6.18 2.49 13.95
N ALA A 106 -6.22 1.90 15.15
CA ALA A 106 -6.67 0.53 15.35
C ALA A 106 -8.16 0.34 15.06
N VAL A 107 -9.01 1.26 15.53
CA VAL A 107 -10.46 1.23 15.29
C VAL A 107 -10.74 1.35 13.79
N CYS A 108 -10.10 2.31 13.12
CA CYS A 108 -10.22 2.48 11.67
C CYS A 108 -9.84 1.20 10.91
N SER A 109 -8.74 0.52 11.27
CA SER A 109 -8.33 -0.73 10.62
C SER A 109 -9.32 -1.88 10.85
N ILE A 110 -9.93 -2.00 12.02
CA ILE A 110 -10.95 -3.03 12.27
C ILE A 110 -12.23 -2.74 11.48
N LEU A 111 -12.69 -1.49 11.46
CA LEU A 111 -13.87 -1.09 10.68
C LEU A 111 -13.65 -1.30 9.18
N MET A 112 -12.43 -1.05 8.69
CA MET A 112 -12.02 -1.40 7.33
C MET A 112 -12.18 -2.91 7.08
N GLY A 113 -11.62 -3.75 7.96
CA GLY A 113 -11.70 -5.21 7.81
C GLY A 113 -13.14 -5.72 7.77
N LEU A 114 -14.00 -5.23 8.66
CA LEU A 114 -15.43 -5.56 8.65
C LEU A 114 -16.10 -5.16 7.34
N ALA A 115 -15.83 -3.94 6.85
CA ALA A 115 -16.39 -3.47 5.59
C ALA A 115 -15.85 -4.23 4.36
N MET A 116 -14.62 -4.74 4.41
CA MET A 116 -14.08 -5.60 3.36
C MET A 116 -14.85 -6.92 3.28
N VAL A 117 -15.17 -7.52 4.43
CA VAL A 117 -16.00 -8.74 4.51
C VAL A 117 -17.39 -8.48 3.94
N GLU A 118 -18.02 -7.36 4.29
CA GLU A 118 -19.32 -6.97 3.73
C GLU A 118 -19.27 -6.72 2.22
N ALA A 119 -18.17 -6.17 1.69
CA ALA A 119 -18.03 -5.84 0.27
C ALA A 119 -17.77 -7.05 -0.65
N ILE A 120 -17.39 -8.19 -0.07
CA ILE A 120 -17.18 -9.47 -0.78
C ILE A 120 -18.29 -10.49 -0.52
N SER A 121 -19.18 -10.22 0.45
CA SER A 121 -20.39 -11.01 0.72
C SER A 121 -21.48 -10.70 -0.30
#